data_AF-A0A2H0Y2M1-F1
#
_entry.id   AF-A0A2H0Y2M1-F1
#
_cell.length_a   1.000
_cell.length_b   1.000
_cell.length_c   1.000
_cell.angle_alpha   90.00
_cell.angle_beta   90.00
_cell.angle_gamma   90.00
#
_symmetry.space_group_name_H-M   'P 1'
#
loop_
_entity.id
_entity.type
_entity.pdbx_description
1 polymer ?
#
loop_
_entity_poly.entity_id
_entity_poly.type
_entity_poly.pdbx_seq_one_letter_code
_entity_poly.pdbx_strand_id
1 'polypeptide(L)'
;MVKADKIAVEGVVKEALPNATFKVELTQEGYQGHLVNAYLSGKMRMNYIKVLEGDRVTVEISIYDLNRGIITFRHKPGEDHKTIPEEINLDKTEVLPGTKDLL
;
A
#
# COMPACT_ATOMS: atom_id res chain seq x y z
N MET A 1 5.17 -15.56 12.08
CA MET A 1 4.65 -14.28 12.62
C MET A 1 3.67 -13.72 11.62
N VAL A 2 2.40 -13.71 11.96
CA VAL A 2 1.28 -13.29 11.09
C VAL A 2 1.57 -11.85 10.64
N LYS A 3 1.86 -11.67 9.36
CA LYS A 3 2.44 -10.44 8.81
C LYS A 3 1.39 -9.60 8.06
N ALA A 4 0.13 -9.66 8.50
CA ALA A 4 -1.02 -9.16 7.75
C ALA A 4 -1.83 -8.05 8.47
N ASP A 5 -1.23 -7.38 9.47
CA ASP A 5 -1.95 -6.32 10.23
C ASP A 5 -1.82 -4.91 9.62
N LYS A 6 -1.39 -4.82 8.35
CA LYS A 6 -1.18 -3.55 7.66
C LYS A 6 -1.92 -3.52 6.33
N ILE A 7 -2.54 -2.38 6.06
CA ILE A 7 -3.20 -2.07 4.79
C ILE A 7 -2.36 -1.05 4.04
N ALA A 8 -2.14 -1.27 2.75
CA ALA A 8 -1.47 -0.32 1.88
C ALA A 8 -2.54 0.55 1.20
N VAL A 9 -2.44 1.86 1.41
CA VAL A 9 -3.42 2.85 0.94
C VAL A 9 -2.71 3.95 0.18
N GLU A 10 -3.33 4.43 -0.90
CA GLU A 10 -2.81 5.55 -1.67
C GLU A 10 -3.31 6.90 -1.12
N GLY A 11 -2.44 7.90 -1.21
CA GLY A 11 -2.77 9.26 -0.80
C GLY A 11 -1.87 10.32 -1.42
N VAL A 12 -2.21 11.58 -1.14
CA VAL A 12 -1.49 12.77 -1.59
C VAL A 12 -0.92 13.48 -0.37
N VAL A 13 0.36 13.83 -0.44
CA VAL A 13 1.01 14.63 0.61
C VAL A 13 0.44 16.04 0.58
N LYS A 14 -0.18 16.48 1.68
CA LYS A 14 -0.70 17.84 1.83
C LYS A 14 0.36 18.79 2.36
N GLU A 15 1.05 18.39 3.43
CA GLU A 15 1.96 19.25 4.17
C GLU A 15 3.18 18.45 4.66
N ALA A 16 4.36 19.07 4.63
CA ALA A 16 5.56 18.52 5.25
C ALA A 16 5.80 19.17 6.62
N LEU A 17 5.76 18.36 7.69
CA LEU A 17 5.93 18.81 9.07
C LEU A 17 7.40 18.71 9.52
N PRO A 18 7.82 19.51 10.53
CA PRO A 18 9.11 19.33 11.18
C PRO A 18 9.25 17.90 11.71
N ASN A 19 10.46 17.32 11.62
CA ASN A 19 10.81 15.93 11.94
C ASN A 19 10.52 14.88 10.83
N ALA A 20 10.48 15.29 9.56
CA ALA A 20 10.26 14.38 8.43
C ALA A 20 8.97 13.55 8.59
N THR A 21 7.95 14.19 9.16
CA THR A 21 6.58 13.69 9.23
C THR A 21 5.79 14.38 8.13
N PHE A 22 4.92 13.65 7.45
CA PHE A 22 4.15 14.17 6.33
C PHE A 22 2.67 13.98 6.64
N LYS A 23 1.89 15.00 6.35
CA LYS A 23 0.44 14.94 6.42
C LYS A 23 -0.06 14.43 5.08
N VAL A 24 -0.62 13.23 5.06
CA VAL A 24 -1.09 12.58 3.83
C VAL A 24 -2.60 12.50 3.88
N GLU A 25 -3.25 12.96 2.82
CA GLU A 25 -4.68 12.78 2.60
C GLU A 25 -4.90 11.50 1.80
N LEU A 26 -5.65 10.56 2.36
CA LEU A 26 -5.97 9.31 1.70
C LEU A 26 -7.01 9.54 0.58
N THR A 27 -6.78 8.89 -0.56
CA THR A 27 -7.63 9.05 -1.76
C THR A 27 -8.44 7.80 -2.11
N GLN A 28 -8.16 6.65 -1.50
CA GLN A 28 -8.88 5.41 -1.80
C GLN A 28 -10.29 5.37 -1.18
N GLU A 29 -11.18 4.64 -1.84
CA GLU A 29 -12.57 4.45 -1.39
C GLU A 29 -12.62 3.79 -0.01
N GLY A 30 -13.45 4.35 0.88
CA GLY A 30 -13.59 3.92 2.28
C GLY A 30 -12.81 4.76 3.30
N TYR A 31 -11.75 5.46 2.87
CA TYR A 31 -10.94 6.33 3.75
C TYR A 31 -10.74 7.74 3.16
N GLN A 32 -11.52 8.11 2.14
CA GLN A 32 -11.38 9.35 1.40
C GLN A 32 -11.48 10.58 2.32
N GLY A 33 -10.47 11.45 2.26
CA GLY A 33 -10.40 12.68 3.06
C GLY A 33 -9.84 12.50 4.47
N HIS A 34 -9.44 11.28 4.86
CA HIS A 34 -8.76 11.07 6.14
C HIS A 34 -7.32 11.58 6.08
N LEU A 35 -6.93 12.37 7.08
CA LEU A 35 -5.59 12.93 7.20
C LEU A 35 -4.76 12.07 8.15
N VAL A 36 -3.65 11.55 7.64
CA VAL A 36 -2.76 10.63 8.37
C VAL A 36 -1.40 11.28 8.54
N ASN A 37 -0.80 11.10 9.72
CA ASN A 37 0.58 11.48 9.95
C ASN A 37 1.48 10.30 9.57
N ALA A 38 2.24 10.46 8.49
CA ALA A 38 3.06 9.40 7.95
C ALA A 38 4.56 9.73 8.05
N TYR A 39 5.37 8.70 8.27
CA TYR A 39 6.82 8.79 8.29
C TYR A 39 7.41 8.01 7.12
N LEU A 40 8.58 8.43 6.63
CA LEU A 40 9.31 7.65 5.63
C LEU A 40 9.73 6.30 6.18
N SER A 41 9.50 5.23 5.40
CA SER A 41 10.08 3.93 5.67
C SER A 41 11.61 3.98 5.72
N GLY A 42 12.22 3.07 6.46
CA GLY A 42 13.68 2.96 6.53
C GLY A 42 14.33 2.80 5.15
N LYS A 43 13.70 2.02 4.26
CA LYS A 43 14.15 1.84 2.87
C LYS A 43 14.17 3.17 2.11
N MET A 44 13.11 3.96 2.20
CA MET A 44 13.07 5.28 1.54
C MET A 44 14.13 6.24 2.10
N ARG A 45 14.39 6.20 3.41
CA ARG A 45 15.46 6.99 4.04
C ARG A 45 16.84 6.57 3.52
N MET A 46 17.11 5.27 3.41
CA MET A 46 18.37 4.75 2.85
C MET A 46 18.57 5.13 1.38
N ASN A 47 17.49 5.17 0.61
CA ASN A 47 17.50 5.56 -0.80
C ASN A 47 17.43 7.08 -1.02
N TYR A 48 17.52 7.90 0.05
CA TYR A 48 17.46 9.36 0.00
C TYR A 48 16.23 9.90 -0.76
N ILE A 49 15.10 9.19 -0.67
CA ILE A 49 13.87 9.60 -1.34
C ILE A 49 13.34 10.87 -0.66
N LYS A 50 13.32 11.96 -1.42
CA LYS A 50 12.69 13.22 -0.99
C LYS A 50 11.21 13.16 -1.30
N VAL A 51 10.38 13.53 -0.34
CA VAL A 51 8.93 13.68 -0.49
C VAL A 51 8.61 15.15 -0.25
N LEU A 52 7.82 15.71 -1.16
CA LEU A 52 7.38 17.10 -1.14
C LEU A 52 5.85 17.15 -1.08
N GLU A 53 5.33 18.33 -0.78
CA GLU A 53 3.91 18.61 -0.83
C GLU A 53 3.38 18.43 -2.27
N GLY A 54 2.22 17.79 -2.39
CA GLY A 54 1.61 17.42 -3.67
C GLY A 54 2.05 16.07 -4.25
N ASP A 55 3.03 15.39 -3.66
CA ASP A 55 3.46 14.07 -4.13
C ASP A 55 2.39 13.00 -3.86
N ARG A 56 2.19 12.11 -4.84
CA ARG A 56 1.41 10.88 -4.66
C ARG A 56 2.28 9.81 -4.01
N VAL A 57 1.76 9.21 -2.95
CA VAL A 57 2.50 8.23 -2.14
C VAL A 57 1.62 7.05 -1.76
N THR A 58 2.25 5.90 -1.54
CA THR A 58 1.61 4.74 -0.93
C THR A 58 2.03 4.68 0.54
N VAL A 59 1.03 4.58 1.40
CA VAL A 59 1.16 4.59 2.86
C VAL A 59 0.65 3.25 3.39
N GLU A 60 1.50 2.56 4.15
CA GLU A 60 1.06 1.43 4.96
C GLU A 60 0.53 1.93 6.30
N ILE A 61 -0.72 1.58 6.60
CA ILE A 61 -1.41 1.91 7.85
C ILE A 61 -1.65 0.62 8.61
N SER A 62 -1.48 0.66 9.93
CA SER A 62 -1.77 -0.50 10.77
C SER A 62 -3.25 -0.48 11.15
N ILE A 63 -3.92 -1.63 11.15
CA ILE A 63 -5.37 -1.71 11.45
C ILE A 63 -5.68 -1.17 12.86
N TYR A 64 -4.70 -1.24 13.77
CA TYR A 64 -4.83 -0.74 15.14
C TYR A 64 -4.66 0.77 15.30
N ASP A 65 -4.05 1.46 14.32
CA ASP A 65 -3.82 2.92 14.35
C ASP A 65 -3.98 3.51 12.96
N LEU A 66 -5.18 3.99 12.67
CA LEU A 66 -5.56 4.61 11.40
C LEU A 66 -5.01 6.04 11.22
N ASN A 67 -4.44 6.64 12.28
CA ASN A 67 -3.90 8.00 12.25
C ASN A 67 -2.40 8.06 11.98
N ARG A 68 -1.72 6.90 12.03
CA ARG A 68 -0.28 6.80 11.77
C ARG A 68 0.02 5.88 10.61
N GLY A 69 0.86 6.36 9.70
CA GLY A 69 1.24 5.65 8.49
C GLY A 69 2.75 5.55 8.29
N ILE A 70 3.17 4.62 7.45
CA ILE A 70 4.54 4.52 6.94
C ILE A 70 4.49 4.69 5.43
N ILE A 71 5.19 5.68 4.90
CA ILE A 71 5.34 5.86 3.46
C ILE A 71 6.33 4.82 2.95
N THR A 72 5.86 3.95 2.06
CA THR A 72 6.68 2.88 1.47
C THR A 72 7.10 3.20 0.05
N PHE A 73 6.31 4.01 -0.67
CA PHE A 73 6.57 4.35 -2.06
C PHE A 73 6.12 5.78 -2.41
N ARG A 74 6.87 6.43 -3.31
CA ARG A 74 6.53 7.70 -3.94
C ARG A 74 6.35 7.47 -5.44
N HIS A 75 5.19 7.85 -5.97
CA HIS A 75 4.88 7.74 -7.40
C HIS A 75 5.46 8.92 -8.16
N LYS A 76 6.00 8.68 -9.37
CA LYS A 76 6.43 9.77 -10.24
C LYS A 76 5.22 10.36 -10.97
N PRO A 77 5.13 11.69 -11.13
CA PRO A 77 4.08 12.29 -11.93
C PRO A 77 4.22 11.83 -13.40
N GLY A 78 3.21 11.14 -13.92
CA GLY A 78 3.16 10.62 -15.30
C GLY A 78 3.51 9.13 -15.46
N GLU A 79 3.91 8.44 -14.40
CA GLU A 79 3.93 6.96 -14.35
C GLU A 79 2.70 6.51 -13.57
N ASP A 80 1.53 6.55 -14.22
CA ASP A 80 0.37 5.80 -13.75
C ASP A 80 0.78 4.33 -13.87
N HIS A 81 1.16 3.68 -12.78
CA HIS A 81 1.46 2.25 -12.79
C HIS A 81 0.16 1.49 -13.07
N LYS A 82 -0.21 1.42 -14.35
CA LYS A 82 -1.05 0.37 -14.88
C LYS A 82 -0.33 -0.95 -14.62
N THR A 83 -1.13 -1.91 -14.16
CA THR A 83 -0.88 -3.35 -14.09
C THR A 83 0.00 -3.81 -12.91
N ILE A 84 -0.66 -4.05 -11.77
CA ILE A 84 -0.43 -5.33 -11.09
C ILE A 84 -0.82 -6.40 -12.14
N PRO A 85 0.07 -7.31 -12.56
CA PRO A 85 -0.37 -8.48 -13.32
C PRO A 85 -1.44 -9.20 -12.51
N GLU A 86 -2.56 -9.56 -13.13
CA GLU A 86 -3.67 -10.34 -12.55
C GLU A 86 -3.27 -11.78 -12.13
N GLU A 87 -2.03 -12.03 -11.72
CA GLU A 87 -1.55 -13.35 -11.32
C GLU A 87 -1.23 -13.40 -9.84
N ILE A 88 -2.28 -13.59 -9.05
CA ILE A 88 -2.24 -14.52 -7.91
C ILE A 88 -3.66 -15.00 -7.62
N ASN A 89 -4.03 -16.14 -8.21
CA ASN A 89 -4.81 -17.15 -7.52
C ASN A 89 -4.13 -18.51 -7.77
N LEU A 90 -3.19 -18.80 -6.88
CA LEU A 90 -2.76 -20.16 -6.58
C LEU A 90 -3.92 -20.86 -5.84
N ASP A 91 -3.97 -22.19 -5.91
CA ASP A 91 -4.77 -23.10 -5.08
C ASP A 91 -6.09 -23.62 -5.70
N LYS A 92 -5.96 -24.55 -6.65
CA LYS A 92 -6.83 -25.74 -6.67
C LYS A 92 -5.98 -27.00 -6.63
N THR A 93 -5.59 -27.39 -5.43
CA THR A 93 -5.10 -28.73 -5.10
C THR A 93 -6.27 -29.71 -5.18
N GLU A 94 -6.10 -30.75 -5.97
CA GLU A 94 -6.66 -32.12 -5.89
C GLU A 94 -8.10 -32.34 -5.39
N VAL A 95 -8.93 -32.93 -6.27
CA VAL A 95 -9.70 -34.14 -5.91
C VAL A 95 -9.71 -35.07 -7.11
N LEU A 96 -9.02 -36.21 -7.04
CA LEU A 96 -9.33 -37.36 -7.87
C LEU A 96 -10.51 -38.09 -7.24
N PRO A 97 -11.59 -38.34 -7.99
CA PRO A 97 -12.33 -39.57 -7.74
C PRO A 97 -12.69 -40.31 -9.05
N GLY A 98 -12.38 -41.61 -9.06
CA GLY A 98 -13.27 -42.59 -9.65
C GLY A 98 -12.99 -43.00 -11.10
N THR A 99 -12.21 -44.07 -11.24
CA THR A 99 -12.53 -45.16 -12.18
C THR A 99 -14.00 -45.54 -12.09
N LYS A 100 -14.67 -45.60 -13.26
CA LYS A 100 -15.93 -46.29 -13.65
C LYS A 100 -16.62 -45.39 -14.69
N ASP A 101 -16.85 -45.76 -15.94
CA ASP A 101 -17.23 -47.08 -16.46
C ASP A 101 -16.78 -47.23 -17.91
N LEU A 102 -16.38 -48.45 -18.27
CA LEU A 102 -16.54 -48.98 -19.61
C LEU A 102 -18.04 -49.00 -19.94
N LEU A 103 -18.43 -48.43 -21.09
CA LEU A 103 -19.35 -49.06 -22.03
C LEU A 103 -19.16 -48.46 -23.44
#